data_AF-A0A7L0AZE0-F1
#
_entry.id   AF-A0A7L0AZE0-F1
#
_cell.length_a   1.000
_cell.length_b   1.000
_cell.length_c   1.000
_cell.angle_alpha   90.00
_cell.angle_beta   90.00
_cell.angle_gamma   90.00
#
_symmetry.space_group_name_H-M   'P 1'
#
loop_
_entity.id
_entity.type
_entity.pdbx_description
1 polymer ?
#
loop_
_entity_poly.entity_id
_entity_poly.type
_entity_poly.pdbx_seq_one_letter_code
_entity_poly.pdbx_strand_id
1 'polypeptide(L)'
;SQELCSALEQDNVKLQMAKEAVEQRTRELRKEGELLHRNLGQQLSLSRDEERSCQVLPALPEKKMVFKGLVANKEDMNKLMLTPLIHYPLLGGSALITFEKAEVAQRIIEVKEHMVELSYGEELEELERCRVRVQAAPVDVLLPSALEIRLTRSSRSILVSDLPSLGIPEESLLDKLELFFSKTKNGGGEVESREFLDDSGQVVLTFVQDGVAEPLIERGRIQVLIGKGKYELKISPCMSGDITNLQVR
;
A
#
# COMPACT_ATOMS: atom_id res chain seq x y z
N SER A 1 28.78 38.11 -64.95
CA SER A 1 29.74 38.51 -63.89
C SER A 1 29.01 39.23 -62.76
N GLN A 2 28.35 40.36 -63.03
CA GLN A 2 27.64 41.16 -62.02
C GLN A 2 26.47 40.43 -61.33
N GLU A 3 25.65 39.70 -62.09
CA GLU A 3 24.49 38.94 -61.55
C GLU A 3 24.90 37.79 -60.62
N LEU A 4 26.06 37.16 -60.86
CA LEU A 4 26.61 36.10 -60.01
C LEU A 4 27.13 36.67 -58.69
N CYS A 5 27.74 37.86 -58.69
CA CYS A 5 28.16 38.53 -57.45
C CYS A 5 26.96 38.92 -56.58
N SER A 6 25.91 39.50 -57.16
CA SER A 6 24.72 39.89 -56.40
C SER A 6 23.99 38.69 -55.79
N ALA A 7 23.93 37.56 -56.51
CA ALA A 7 23.33 36.33 -56.00
C ALA A 7 24.15 35.73 -54.83
N LEU A 8 25.48 35.75 -54.94
CA LEU A 8 26.38 35.23 -53.91
C LEU A 8 26.35 36.08 -52.63
N GLU A 9 26.20 37.40 -52.75
CA GLU A 9 26.00 38.31 -51.61
C GLU A 9 24.65 38.06 -50.94
N GLN A 10 23.59 37.86 -51.72
CA GLN A 10 22.26 37.59 -51.19
C GLN A 10 22.18 36.25 -50.46
N ASP A 11 22.85 35.21 -50.97
CA ASP A 11 22.92 33.90 -50.32
C ASP A 11 23.78 33.93 -49.04
N ASN A 12 24.86 34.72 -49.00
CA ASN A 12 25.64 34.93 -47.79
C ASN A 12 24.81 35.59 -46.68
N VAL A 13 24.01 36.60 -47.03
CA VAL A 13 23.11 37.26 -46.06
C VAL A 13 22.04 36.28 -45.54
N LYS A 14 21.45 35.47 -46.42
CA LYS A 14 20.47 34.44 -46.01
C LYS A 14 21.10 33.37 -45.11
N LEU A 15 22.30 32.90 -45.44
CA LEU A 15 23.05 31.93 -44.63
C LEU A 15 23.40 32.51 -43.26
N GLN A 16 23.80 33.78 -43.19
CA GLN A 16 24.11 34.45 -41.93
C GLN A 16 22.87 34.58 -41.04
N MET A 17 21.73 34.99 -41.60
CA MET A 17 20.46 35.05 -40.86
C MET A 17 19.99 33.66 -40.38
N ALA A 18 20.10 32.63 -41.23
CA ALA A 18 19.74 31.27 -40.86
C ALA A 18 20.65 30.72 -39.74
N LYS A 19 21.94 31.03 -39.78
CA LYS A 19 22.90 30.69 -38.73
C LYS A 19 22.53 31.33 -37.40
N GLU A 20 22.23 32.63 -37.39
CA GLU A 20 21.82 33.36 -36.19
C GLU A 20 20.52 32.81 -35.61
N ALA A 21 19.54 32.49 -36.45
CA ALA A 21 18.28 31.88 -36.01
C ALA A 21 18.48 30.49 -35.38
N VAL A 22 19.36 29.64 -35.96
CA VAL A 22 19.69 28.33 -35.40
C VAL A 22 20.45 28.47 -34.08
N GLU A 23 21.41 29.40 -33.98
CA GLU A 23 22.13 29.66 -32.73
C GLU A 23 21.18 30.13 -31.63
N GLN A 24 20.24 31.01 -31.95
CA GLN A 24 19.25 31.49 -30.98
C GLN A 24 18.33 30.37 -30.50
N ARG A 25 17.79 29.56 -31.42
CA ARG A 25 16.96 28.39 -31.08
C ARG A 25 17.72 27.35 -30.26
N THR A 26 19.01 27.16 -30.54
CA THR A 26 19.87 26.24 -29.77
C THR A 26 20.09 26.75 -28.35
N ARG A 27 20.24 28.07 -28.16
CA ARG A 27 20.35 28.68 -26.82
C ARG A 27 19.05 28.54 -26.03
N GLU A 28 17.90 28.71 -26.68
CA GLU A 28 16.58 28.54 -26.06
C GLU A 28 16.35 27.09 -25.63
N LEU A 29 16.59 26.11 -26.52
CA LEU A 29 16.47 24.69 -26.20
C LEU A 29 17.42 24.26 -25.06
N ARG A 30 18.63 24.82 -25.00
CA ARG A 30 19.55 24.55 -23.88
C ARG A 30 18.99 25.07 -22.56
N LYS A 31 18.43 26.30 -22.53
CA LYS A 31 17.80 26.85 -21.32
C LYS A 31 16.59 26.02 -20.88
N GLU A 32 15.78 25.57 -21.83
CA GLU A 32 14.62 24.71 -21.55
C GLU A 32 15.07 23.34 -21.00
N GLY A 33 16.11 22.74 -21.58
CA GLY A 33 16.70 21.50 -21.08
C GLY A 33 17.25 21.64 -19.66
N GLU A 34 17.94 22.75 -19.35
CA GLU A 34 18.42 23.04 -17.99
C GLU A 34 17.29 23.28 -16.98
N LEU A 35 16.18 23.88 -17.41
CA LEU A 35 14.99 24.08 -16.59
C LEU A 35 14.30 22.76 -16.30
N LEU A 36 14.06 21.95 -17.33
CA LEU A 36 13.46 20.62 -17.21
C LEU A 36 14.30 19.70 -16.34
N HIS A 37 15.62 19.74 -16.49
CA HIS A 37 16.53 18.94 -15.66
C HIS A 37 16.49 19.36 -14.18
N ARG A 38 16.37 20.67 -13.90
CA ARG A 38 16.16 21.18 -12.54
C ARG A 38 14.81 20.75 -11.97
N ASN A 39 13.73 20.85 -12.76
CA ASN A 39 12.40 20.41 -12.33
C ASN A 39 12.36 18.90 -12.07
N LEU A 40 12.95 18.08 -12.95
CA LEU A 40 13.09 16.63 -12.75
C LEU A 40 13.91 16.32 -11.50
N GLY A 41 15.02 17.03 -11.26
CA GLY A 41 15.82 16.88 -10.05
C GLY A 41 15.04 17.21 -8.79
N GLN A 42 14.29 18.31 -8.77
CA GLN A 42 13.42 18.71 -7.66
C GLN A 42 12.31 17.68 -7.42
N GLN A 43 11.66 17.21 -8.48
CA GLN A 43 10.59 16.21 -8.39
C GLN A 43 11.10 14.86 -7.88
N LEU A 44 12.29 14.42 -8.31
CA LEU A 44 12.94 13.21 -7.80
C LEU A 44 13.37 13.35 -6.33
N SER A 45 13.83 14.53 -5.89
CA SER A 45 14.14 14.76 -4.47
C SER A 45 12.90 14.74 -3.59
N LEU A 46 11.81 15.38 -4.03
CA LEU A 46 10.51 15.33 -3.34
C LEU A 46 10.00 13.89 -3.26
N SER A 47 10.07 13.15 -4.36
CA SER A 47 9.66 11.73 -4.40
C SER A 47 10.51 10.88 -3.45
N ARG A 48 11.82 11.13 -3.34
CA ARG A 48 12.72 10.39 -2.43
C ARG A 48 12.43 10.70 -0.95
N ASP A 49 12.04 11.92 -0.62
CA ASP A 49 11.63 12.28 0.75
C ASP A 49 10.22 11.75 1.07
N GLU A 50 9.32 11.69 0.08
CA GLU A 50 8.03 10.98 0.18
C GLU A 50 8.21 9.47 0.35
N GLU A 51 9.09 8.83 -0.41
CA GLU A 51 9.45 7.41 -0.31
C GLU A 51 10.06 7.08 1.06
N ARG A 52 10.92 7.96 1.60
CA ARG A 52 11.46 7.83 2.97
C ARG A 52 10.37 7.97 4.04
N SER A 53 9.39 8.85 3.80
CA SER A 53 8.24 9.05 4.69
C SER A 53 7.24 7.89 4.63
N CYS A 54 7.18 7.17 3.50
CA CYS A 54 6.34 5.99 3.29
C CYS A 54 6.97 4.67 3.75
N GLN A 55 8.18 4.66 4.32
CA GLN A 55 8.74 3.45 4.96
C GLN A 55 7.96 3.01 6.23
N VAL A 56 6.89 3.73 6.59
CA VAL A 56 6.00 3.43 7.71
C VAL A 56 4.74 2.68 7.25
N LEU A 57 4.90 1.71 6.35
CA LEU A 57 3.92 0.63 6.25
C LEU A 57 3.96 -0.18 7.57
N PRO A 58 2.87 -0.83 7.99
CA PRO A 58 2.94 -1.82 9.07
C PRO A 58 4.05 -2.80 8.69
N ALA A 59 4.98 -2.99 9.62
CA ALA A 59 6.27 -3.63 9.42
C ALA A 59 6.24 -4.73 8.35
N LEU A 60 6.66 -4.38 7.13
CA LEU A 60 7.16 -5.41 6.23
C LEU A 60 8.28 -6.12 7.00
N PRO A 61 8.27 -7.47 7.07
CA PRO A 61 9.21 -8.18 7.92
C PRO A 61 10.63 -7.71 7.58
N GLU A 62 11.35 -7.20 8.59
CA GLU A 62 12.72 -6.70 8.45
C GLU A 62 13.63 -7.86 8.00
N LYS A 63 13.63 -8.12 6.70
CA LYS A 63 14.49 -9.13 6.10
C LYS A 63 15.89 -8.54 6.11
N LYS A 64 16.77 -9.09 6.94
CA LYS A 64 18.20 -8.72 6.96
C LYS A 64 18.75 -8.80 5.54
N MET A 65 18.94 -7.64 4.90
CA MET A 65 19.50 -7.56 3.56
C MET A 65 20.99 -7.86 3.64
N VAL A 66 21.38 -9.07 3.21
CA VAL A 66 22.78 -9.40 2.94
C VAL A 66 23.02 -9.14 1.46
N PHE A 67 23.68 -8.03 1.15
CA PHE A 67 24.03 -7.69 -0.22
C PHE A 67 25.13 -8.65 -0.71
N LYS A 68 24.72 -9.69 -1.44
CA LYS A 68 25.62 -10.49 -2.29
C LYS A 68 25.42 -9.97 -3.70
N GLY A 69 26.40 -9.22 -4.21
CA GLY A 69 26.33 -8.41 -5.44
C GLY A 69 26.10 -9.19 -6.74
N LEU A 70 24.92 -9.79 -6.90
CA LEU A 70 24.38 -10.28 -8.16
C LEU A 70 23.26 -9.33 -8.58
N VAL A 71 23.55 -8.51 -9.60
CA VAL A 71 22.53 -7.69 -10.27
C VAL A 71 21.79 -8.61 -11.24
N ALA A 72 20.85 -9.39 -10.72
CA ALA A 72 19.79 -9.97 -11.53
C ALA A 72 18.86 -8.84 -12.00
N ASN A 73 18.25 -9.04 -13.18
CA ASN A 73 17.33 -8.09 -13.81
C ASN A 73 16.38 -7.44 -12.80
N LYS A 74 16.06 -6.17 -13.03
CA LYS A 74 15.12 -5.35 -12.25
C LYS A 74 13.78 -6.09 -12.08
N GLU A 75 13.66 -6.89 -11.02
CA GLU A 75 12.38 -7.34 -10.52
C GLU A 75 11.66 -6.08 -10.01
N ASP A 76 10.41 -5.87 -10.45
CA ASP A 76 9.57 -4.78 -9.99
C ASP A 76 9.51 -4.81 -8.46
N MET A 77 10.24 -3.90 -7.82
CA MET A 77 10.44 -3.84 -6.37
C MET A 77 9.15 -3.56 -5.57
N ASN A 78 8.02 -3.39 -6.25
CA ASN A 78 6.71 -3.10 -5.66
C ASN A 78 5.81 -4.34 -5.52
N LYS A 79 6.29 -5.55 -5.86
CA LYS A 79 5.49 -6.77 -5.74
C LYS A 79 5.60 -7.39 -4.35
N LEU A 80 4.57 -7.17 -3.52
CA LEU A 80 4.40 -7.89 -2.26
C LEU A 80 3.68 -9.22 -2.49
N MET A 81 4.18 -10.30 -1.89
CA MET A 81 3.53 -11.62 -1.91
C MET A 81 2.63 -11.74 -0.69
N LEU A 82 1.31 -11.76 -0.90
CA LEU A 82 0.31 -11.95 0.14
C LEU A 82 -0.26 -13.37 0.05
N THR A 83 -0.51 -14.00 1.19
CA THR A 83 -1.22 -15.28 1.27
C THR A 83 -2.70 -15.01 1.50
N PRO A 84 -3.60 -15.28 0.54
CA PRO A 84 -5.02 -15.05 0.74
C PRO A 84 -5.59 -16.02 1.78
N LEU A 85 -6.33 -15.50 2.76
CA LEU A 85 -7.13 -16.28 3.69
C LEU A 85 -8.60 -16.21 3.27
N ILE A 86 -9.17 -17.34 2.85
CA ILE A 86 -10.52 -17.41 2.29
C ILE A 86 -11.47 -17.96 3.34
N HIS A 87 -12.51 -17.20 3.64
CA HIS A 87 -13.62 -17.65 4.47
C HIS A 87 -14.77 -18.06 3.56
N TYR A 88 -15.04 -19.36 3.49
CA TYR A 88 -16.15 -19.91 2.71
C TYR A 88 -17.28 -20.34 3.66
N PRO A 89 -18.46 -19.68 3.63
CA PRO A 89 -19.57 -20.04 4.51
C PRO A 89 -20.17 -21.38 4.06
N LEU A 90 -19.99 -22.40 4.88
CA LEU A 90 -20.63 -23.71 4.67
C LEU A 90 -21.97 -23.76 5.40
N LEU A 91 -23.01 -24.24 4.71
CA LEU A 91 -24.27 -24.57 5.34
C LEU A 91 -24.08 -25.78 6.26
N GLY A 92 -24.80 -25.80 7.39
CA GLY A 92 -24.75 -26.92 8.34
C GLY A 92 -25.11 -28.25 7.65
N GLY A 93 -24.31 -29.28 7.89
CA GLY A 93 -24.44 -30.59 7.23
C GLY A 93 -23.59 -30.75 5.96
N SER A 94 -22.87 -29.71 5.54
CA SER A 94 -21.91 -29.77 4.44
C SER A 94 -20.48 -29.69 4.94
N ALA A 95 -19.55 -30.29 4.19
CA ALA A 95 -18.11 -30.22 4.45
C ALA A 95 -17.36 -29.95 3.15
N LEU A 96 -16.25 -29.20 3.24
CA LEU A 96 -15.32 -29.00 2.14
C LEU A 96 -14.20 -30.05 2.24
N ILE A 97 -13.92 -30.71 1.12
CA ILE A 97 -12.87 -31.72 1.03
C ILE A 97 -11.94 -31.33 -0.11
N THR A 98 -10.65 -31.20 0.19
CA THR A 98 -9.60 -30.93 -0.81
C THR A 98 -8.84 -32.20 -1.11
N PHE A 99 -8.54 -32.44 -2.39
CA PHE A 99 -7.74 -33.57 -2.83
C PHE A 99 -6.44 -33.05 -3.45
N GLU A 100 -5.34 -33.75 -3.21
CA GLU A 100 -4.04 -33.43 -3.82
C GLU A 100 -4.09 -33.61 -5.35
N LYS A 101 -4.84 -34.63 -5.81
CA LYS A 101 -4.98 -34.98 -7.23
C LYS A 101 -6.37 -34.61 -7.75
N ALA A 102 -6.41 -33.75 -8.75
CA ALA A 102 -7.67 -33.26 -9.34
C ALA A 102 -8.53 -34.41 -9.90
N GLU A 103 -7.90 -35.46 -10.43
CA GLU A 103 -8.60 -36.60 -11.01
C GLU A 103 -9.40 -37.37 -9.96
N VAL A 104 -8.95 -37.35 -8.70
CA VAL A 104 -9.68 -38.00 -7.59
C VAL A 104 -10.97 -37.23 -7.31
N ALA A 105 -10.87 -35.90 -7.16
CA ALA A 105 -12.03 -35.03 -6.95
C ALA A 105 -13.05 -35.17 -8.09
N GLN A 106 -12.56 -35.19 -9.33
CA GLN A 106 -13.41 -35.30 -10.51
C GLN A 106 -14.20 -36.61 -10.56
N ARG A 107 -13.55 -37.76 -10.28
CA ARG A 107 -14.25 -39.04 -10.19
C ARG A 107 -15.32 -39.06 -9.09
N ILE A 108 -15.04 -38.44 -7.94
CA ILE A 108 -15.98 -38.37 -6.82
C ILE A 108 -17.20 -37.49 -7.21
N ILE A 109 -16.97 -36.37 -7.88
CA ILE A 109 -18.03 -35.49 -8.38
C ILE A 109 -18.88 -36.18 -9.46
N GLU A 110 -18.27 -36.95 -10.36
CA GLU A 110 -18.97 -37.70 -11.42
C GLU A 110 -19.93 -38.76 -10.85
N VAL A 111 -19.53 -39.43 -9.76
CA VAL A 111 -20.36 -40.42 -9.06
C VAL A 111 -21.55 -39.76 -8.35
N LYS A 112 -21.48 -38.45 -8.07
CA LYS A 112 -22.48 -37.58 -7.42
C LYS A 112 -22.92 -37.98 -6.02
N GLU A 113 -23.19 -39.24 -5.75
CA GLU A 113 -23.72 -39.73 -4.48
C GLU A 113 -22.84 -40.83 -3.90
N HIS A 114 -22.48 -40.67 -2.63
CA HIS A 114 -21.60 -41.59 -1.91
C HIS A 114 -22.28 -42.04 -0.63
N MET A 115 -22.13 -43.32 -0.29
CA MET A 115 -22.60 -43.86 0.97
C MET A 115 -21.41 -43.93 1.93
N VAL A 116 -21.44 -43.13 2.98
CA VAL A 116 -20.40 -43.06 4.01
C VAL A 116 -20.89 -43.81 5.24
N GLU A 117 -20.09 -44.75 5.71
CA GLU A 117 -20.33 -45.45 6.96
C GLU A 117 -19.67 -44.68 8.11
N LEU A 118 -20.47 -44.36 9.14
CA LEU A 118 -20.06 -43.58 10.30
C LEU A 118 -19.90 -44.42 11.57
N SER A 119 -20.25 -45.72 11.52
CA SER A 119 -20.04 -46.65 12.63
C SER A 119 -18.55 -46.95 12.81
N TYR A 120 -18.08 -46.93 14.06
CA TYR A 120 -16.70 -47.21 14.43
C TYR A 120 -16.67 -48.45 15.34
N GLY A 121 -16.00 -49.53 14.92
CA GLY A 121 -15.92 -50.81 15.64
C GLY A 121 -16.36 -52.00 14.77
N GLU A 122 -15.57 -53.08 14.79
CA GLU A 122 -15.78 -54.27 13.93
C GLU A 122 -16.89 -55.22 14.44
N GLU A 123 -17.43 -54.98 15.64
CA GLU A 123 -18.40 -55.85 16.33
C GLU A 123 -19.77 -55.19 16.56
N LEU A 124 -20.26 -54.39 15.60
CA LEU A 124 -21.61 -53.80 15.68
C LEU A 124 -22.62 -54.63 14.88
N GLU A 125 -23.80 -54.89 15.46
CA GLU A 125 -24.90 -55.57 14.76
C GLU A 125 -25.41 -54.71 13.59
N GLU A 126 -26.04 -55.32 12.58
CA GLU A 126 -26.48 -54.58 11.36
C GLU A 126 -27.40 -53.38 11.65
N LEU A 127 -28.16 -53.41 12.76
CA LEU A 127 -29.02 -52.31 13.20
C LEU A 127 -28.27 -51.08 13.74
N GLU A 128 -26.99 -51.21 14.09
CA GLU A 128 -26.18 -50.15 14.69
C GLU A 128 -25.27 -49.45 13.66
N ARG A 129 -25.27 -49.92 12.42
CA ARG A 129 -24.48 -49.35 11.32
C ARG A 129 -25.14 -48.08 10.77
N CYS A 130 -24.65 -46.94 11.23
CA CYS A 130 -25.06 -45.64 10.70
C CYS A 130 -24.42 -45.39 9.32
N ARG A 131 -25.23 -45.39 8.26
CA ARG A 131 -24.81 -45.02 6.90
C ARG A 131 -25.48 -43.71 6.49
N VAL A 132 -24.70 -42.78 5.97
CA VAL A 132 -25.18 -41.48 5.49
C VAL A 132 -24.93 -41.38 3.99
N ARG A 133 -25.95 -40.93 3.26
CA ARG A 133 -25.82 -40.58 1.84
C ARG A 133 -25.34 -39.14 1.75
N VAL A 134 -24.22 -38.93 1.09
CA VAL A 134 -23.64 -37.60 0.87
C VAL A 134 -23.58 -37.31 -0.62
N GLN A 135 -23.81 -36.06 -0.99
CA GLN A 135 -23.69 -35.60 -2.36
C GLN A 135 -22.37 -34.86 -2.56
N ALA A 136 -21.63 -35.23 -3.59
CA ALA A 136 -20.44 -34.53 -4.04
C ALA A 136 -20.83 -33.51 -5.12
N ALA A 137 -20.42 -32.26 -4.90
CA ALA A 137 -20.57 -31.18 -5.88
C ALA A 137 -19.25 -30.40 -5.96
N PRO A 138 -18.87 -29.91 -7.16
CA PRO A 138 -17.72 -29.01 -7.28
C PRO A 138 -18.02 -27.70 -6.54
N VAL A 139 -16.99 -27.14 -5.93
CA VAL A 139 -17.03 -25.83 -5.30
C VAL A 139 -16.01 -24.95 -5.99
N ASP A 140 -16.49 -23.92 -6.69
CA ASP A 140 -15.63 -22.91 -7.31
C ASP A 140 -15.31 -21.84 -6.28
N VAL A 141 -14.04 -21.76 -5.87
CA VAL A 141 -13.54 -20.73 -4.96
C VAL A 141 -12.77 -19.70 -5.77
N LEU A 142 -13.27 -18.48 -5.84
CA LEU A 142 -12.59 -17.38 -6.53
C LEU A 142 -11.33 -16.99 -5.76
N LEU A 143 -10.17 -17.25 -6.35
CA LEU A 143 -8.87 -17.00 -5.75
C LEU A 143 -8.28 -15.69 -6.26
N PRO A 144 -7.95 -14.72 -5.38
CA PRO A 144 -7.16 -13.55 -5.77
C PRO A 144 -5.83 -13.98 -6.40
N SER A 145 -5.58 -13.55 -7.63
CA SER A 145 -4.36 -13.85 -8.39
C SER A 145 -3.43 -12.63 -8.52
N ALA A 146 -3.99 -11.42 -8.55
CA ALA A 146 -3.25 -10.17 -8.50
C ALA A 146 -4.09 -9.09 -7.81
N LEU A 147 -3.43 -8.25 -7.02
CA LEU A 147 -4.04 -7.13 -6.31
C LEU A 147 -3.14 -5.90 -6.50
N GLU A 148 -3.72 -4.81 -6.98
CA GLU A 148 -3.09 -3.50 -7.05
C GLU A 148 -3.79 -2.57 -6.07
N ILE A 149 -2.99 -1.90 -5.25
CA ILE A 149 -3.46 -0.94 -4.25
C ILE A 149 -2.78 0.38 -4.53
N ARG A 150 -3.58 1.44 -4.69
CA ARG A 150 -3.08 2.80 -4.72
C ARG A 150 -3.04 3.32 -3.30
N LEU A 151 -1.88 3.81 -2.89
CA LEU A 151 -1.69 4.46 -1.60
C LEU A 151 -1.77 5.97 -1.78
N THR A 152 -2.54 6.62 -0.94
CA THR A 152 -2.67 8.08 -0.89
C THR A 152 -2.39 8.58 0.53
N ARG A 153 -1.56 9.62 0.64
CA ARG A 153 -1.29 10.28 1.92
C ARG A 153 -2.42 11.25 2.26
N SER A 154 -2.90 11.21 3.50
CA SER A 154 -3.84 12.20 4.02
C SER A 154 -3.12 13.49 4.42
N SER A 155 -3.64 14.64 3.99
CA SER A 155 -3.21 16.00 4.40
C SER A 155 -3.79 16.46 5.73
N ARG A 156 -4.72 15.68 6.29
CA ARG A 156 -5.48 16.01 7.49
C ARG A 156 -5.43 14.93 8.56
N SER A 157 -4.81 13.79 8.29
CA SER A 157 -4.75 12.68 9.25
C SER A 157 -3.30 12.29 9.55
N ILE A 158 -3.04 11.99 10.81
CA ILE A 158 -1.75 11.51 11.30
C ILE A 158 -1.90 10.16 11.95
N LEU A 159 -0.85 9.34 11.84
CA LEU A 159 -0.73 8.08 12.57
C LEU A 159 0.24 8.26 13.74
N VAL A 160 -0.26 8.03 14.94
CA VAL A 160 0.48 8.12 16.20
C VAL A 160 0.83 6.72 16.69
N SER A 161 2.13 6.46 16.85
CA SER A 161 2.67 5.18 17.35
C SER A 161 3.60 5.39 18.54
N ASP A 162 4.18 4.30 19.06
CA ASP A 162 4.96 4.27 20.30
C ASP A 162 4.11 4.71 21.51
N LEU A 163 2.83 4.35 21.52
CA LEU A 163 1.90 4.71 22.60
C LEU A 163 2.24 3.98 23.90
N PRO A 164 2.15 4.66 25.06
CA PRO A 164 2.54 4.06 26.32
C PRO A 164 1.47 3.08 26.84
N SER A 165 1.90 1.87 27.20
CA SER A 165 1.04 0.85 27.83
C SER A 165 0.82 1.18 29.32
N LEU A 166 -0.02 2.16 29.60
CA LEU A 166 -0.22 2.74 30.93
C LEU A 166 -1.29 2.04 31.79
N GLY A 167 -1.90 0.96 31.29
CA GLY A 167 -3.05 0.33 31.97
C GLY A 167 -4.24 1.26 32.11
N ILE A 168 -4.28 2.35 31.33
CA ILE A 168 -5.41 3.28 31.26
C ILE A 168 -6.38 2.80 30.18
N PRO A 169 -7.69 3.09 30.31
CA PRO A 169 -8.66 2.83 29.25
C PRO A 169 -8.26 3.57 27.97
N GLU A 170 -8.50 2.93 26.83
CA GLU A 170 -8.19 3.45 25.50
C GLU A 170 -8.81 4.83 25.26
N GLU A 171 -10.09 5.00 25.62
CA GLU A 171 -10.79 6.29 25.55
C GLU A 171 -10.08 7.41 26.31
N SER A 172 -9.50 7.10 27.48
CA SER A 172 -8.75 8.08 28.27
C SER A 172 -7.45 8.49 27.59
N LEU A 173 -6.78 7.54 26.92
CA LEU A 173 -5.61 7.85 26.11
C LEU A 173 -6.00 8.74 24.92
N LEU A 174 -7.07 8.39 24.22
CA LEU A 174 -7.60 9.16 23.09
C LEU A 174 -7.97 10.59 23.51
N ASP A 175 -8.65 10.77 24.64
CA ASP A 175 -8.95 12.10 25.20
C ASP A 175 -7.69 12.94 25.44
N LYS A 176 -6.60 12.33 25.93
CA LYS A 176 -5.34 13.04 26.18
C LYS A 176 -4.63 13.41 24.88
N LEU A 177 -4.66 12.52 23.89
CA LEU A 177 -4.09 12.79 22.58
C LEU A 177 -4.87 13.91 21.90
N GLU A 178 -6.19 13.82 21.86
CA GLU A 178 -7.06 14.85 21.30
C GLU A 178 -6.82 16.21 21.96
N LEU A 179 -6.80 16.28 23.30
CA LEU A 179 -6.54 17.53 24.02
C LEU A 179 -5.13 18.08 23.75
N PHE A 180 -4.16 17.22 23.47
CA PHE A 180 -2.80 17.64 23.15
C PHE A 180 -2.73 18.19 21.72
N PHE A 181 -3.30 17.49 20.76
CA PHE A 181 -3.27 17.85 19.34
C PHE A 181 -4.30 18.93 18.98
N SER A 182 -5.32 19.19 19.79
CA SER A 182 -6.22 20.33 19.61
C SER A 182 -5.57 21.69 19.84
N LYS A 183 -4.36 21.71 20.42
CA LYS A 183 -3.65 22.96 20.73
C LYS A 183 -2.73 23.34 19.59
N THR A 184 -3.02 24.49 18.97
CA THR A 184 -2.19 25.11 17.93
C THR A 184 -0.74 25.35 18.34
N LYS A 185 -0.48 25.59 19.64
CA LYS A 185 0.90 25.70 20.18
C LYS A 185 1.75 24.45 19.99
N ASN A 186 1.11 23.29 19.88
CA ASN A 186 1.75 22.00 19.64
C ASN A 186 1.87 21.68 18.14
N GLY A 187 1.43 22.59 17.27
CA GLY A 187 1.38 22.38 15.82
C GLY A 187 0.14 21.62 15.33
N GLY A 188 -0.80 21.29 16.22
CA GLY A 188 -2.04 20.63 15.84
C GLY A 188 -3.21 21.60 15.62
N GLY A 189 -4.41 21.05 15.51
CA GLY A 189 -5.64 21.78 15.20
C GLY A 189 -6.87 21.04 15.71
N GLU A 190 -8.05 21.58 15.46
CA GLU A 190 -9.31 20.94 15.88
C GLU A 190 -9.41 19.52 15.30
N VAL A 191 -9.69 18.55 16.18
CA VAL A 191 -9.73 17.13 15.86
C VAL A 191 -11.17 16.78 15.49
N GLU A 192 -11.34 16.16 14.32
CA GLU A 192 -12.60 15.66 13.80
C GLU A 192 -12.87 14.23 14.27
N SER A 193 -11.87 13.34 14.13
CA SER A 193 -11.98 11.93 14.52
C SER A 193 -10.72 11.40 15.18
N ARG A 194 -10.91 10.38 16.02
CA ARG A 194 -9.87 9.65 16.73
C ARG A 194 -10.22 8.17 16.67
N GLU A 195 -9.35 7.38 16.07
CA GLU A 195 -9.59 5.97 15.79
C GLU A 195 -8.40 5.16 16.28
N PHE A 196 -8.66 4.11 17.05
CA PHE A 196 -7.64 3.17 17.48
C PHE A 196 -7.55 2.02 16.48
N LEU A 197 -6.33 1.62 16.14
CA LEU A 197 -6.06 0.48 15.29
C LEU A 197 -5.80 -0.73 16.19
N ASP A 198 -6.85 -1.51 16.43
CA ASP A 198 -6.87 -2.68 17.34
C ASP A 198 -5.73 -3.68 17.05
N ASP A 199 -5.32 -3.79 15.79
CA ASP A 199 -4.31 -4.76 15.35
C ASP A 199 -2.87 -4.32 15.63
N SER A 200 -2.61 -3.02 15.77
CA SER A 200 -1.25 -2.46 15.84
C SER A 200 -0.97 -1.61 17.08
N GLY A 201 -1.99 -1.30 17.89
CA GLY A 201 -1.85 -0.43 19.06
C GLY A 201 -1.47 1.00 18.68
N GLN A 202 -1.91 1.46 17.51
CA GLN A 202 -1.66 2.79 16.97
C GLN A 202 -2.96 3.60 16.95
N VAL A 203 -2.85 4.93 16.91
CA VAL A 203 -4.02 5.82 16.84
C VAL A 203 -3.94 6.69 15.59
N VAL A 204 -5.04 6.74 14.85
CA VAL A 204 -5.25 7.69 13.78
C VAL A 204 -6.00 8.90 14.34
N LEU A 205 -5.44 10.09 14.15
CA LEU A 205 -6.11 11.34 14.45
C LEU A 205 -6.38 12.09 13.14
N THR A 206 -7.63 12.50 12.95
CA THR A 206 -8.06 13.28 11.79
C THR A 206 -8.45 14.68 12.24
N PHE A 207 -7.89 15.69 11.58
CA PHE A 207 -8.15 17.10 11.85
C PHE A 207 -9.23 17.64 10.92
N VAL A 208 -9.95 18.67 11.40
CA VAL A 208 -10.96 19.40 10.61
C VAL A 208 -10.31 20.21 9.49
N GLN A 209 -9.10 20.74 9.73
CA GLN A 209 -8.38 21.58 8.77
C GLN A 209 -7.29 20.78 8.03
N ASP A 210 -7.27 20.94 6.71
CA ASP A 210 -6.16 20.47 5.87
C ASP A 210 -4.88 21.27 6.14
N GLY A 211 -3.72 20.63 6.04
CA GLY A 211 -2.42 21.28 6.26
C GLY A 211 -1.89 21.17 7.69
N VAL A 212 -2.69 20.63 8.62
CA VAL A 212 -2.29 20.42 10.02
C VAL A 212 -1.42 19.17 10.17
N ALA A 213 -1.59 18.18 9.28
CA ALA A 213 -0.87 16.92 9.38
C ALA A 213 0.61 17.07 9.01
N GLU A 214 0.94 17.82 7.96
CA GLU A 214 2.30 17.92 7.41
C GLU A 214 3.31 18.45 8.43
N PRO A 215 3.06 19.56 9.15
CA PRO A 215 3.99 20.06 10.16
C PRO A 215 4.19 19.09 11.33
N LEU A 216 3.17 18.29 11.66
CA LEU A 216 3.25 17.26 12.70
C LEU A 216 4.07 16.07 12.22
N ILE A 217 3.91 15.66 10.96
CA ILE A 217 4.67 14.58 10.33
C ILE A 217 6.15 14.98 10.20
N GLU A 218 6.44 16.22 9.77
CA GLU A 218 7.82 16.73 9.67
C GLU A 218 8.55 16.75 11.02
N ARG A 219 7.84 16.98 12.12
CA ARG A 219 8.40 16.89 13.47
C ARG A 219 8.79 15.45 13.83
N GLY A 220 8.04 14.46 13.35
CA GLY A 220 8.32 13.02 13.50
C GLY A 220 8.17 12.45 14.91
N ARG A 221 8.62 13.14 15.95
CA ARG A 221 8.43 12.74 17.36
C ARG A 221 7.98 13.92 18.21
N ILE A 222 7.12 13.65 19.19
CA ILE A 222 6.59 14.68 20.08
C ILE A 222 6.46 14.17 21.51
N GLN A 223 6.77 15.03 22.48
CA GLN A 223 6.58 14.71 23.90
C GLN A 223 5.19 15.12 24.36
N VAL A 224 4.41 14.14 24.83
CA VAL A 224 3.05 14.32 25.35
C VAL A 224 3.03 13.99 26.85
N LEU A 225 2.33 14.82 27.60
CA LEU A 225 2.05 14.57 29.02
C LEU A 225 0.78 13.73 29.14
N ILE A 226 0.94 12.47 29.52
CA ILE A 226 -0.17 11.53 29.70
C ILE A 226 -0.19 11.12 31.17
N GLY A 227 -1.23 11.52 31.89
CA GLY A 227 -1.31 11.32 33.34
C GLY A 227 -0.20 12.08 34.08
N LYS A 228 0.72 11.34 34.71
CA LYS A 228 1.86 11.90 35.48
C LYS A 228 3.21 11.78 34.75
N GLY A 229 3.24 11.12 33.59
CA GLY A 229 4.47 10.86 32.84
C GLY A 229 4.58 11.70 31.57
N LYS A 230 5.82 11.91 31.12
CA LYS A 230 6.14 12.43 29.78
C LYS A 230 6.48 11.24 28.89
N TYR A 231 5.81 11.14 27.76
CA TYR A 231 6.00 10.07 26.79
C TYR A 231 6.34 10.67 25.44
N GLU A 232 7.32 10.10 24.77
CA GLU A 232 7.66 10.46 23.40
C GLU A 232 6.84 9.58 22.47
N LEU A 233 6.00 10.21 21.64
CA LEU A 233 5.17 9.57 20.65
C LEU A 233 5.77 9.80 19.26
N LYS A 234 5.65 8.81 18.38
CA LYS A 234 6.05 8.94 16.97
C LYS A 234 4.84 9.35 16.14
N ILE A 235 5.03 10.36 15.30
CA ILE A 235 4.05 10.83 14.32
C ILE A 235 4.52 10.39 12.94
N SER A 236 3.60 9.80 12.18
CA SER A 236 3.86 9.33 10.82
C SER A 236 2.68 9.68 9.91
N PRO A 237 2.91 9.74 8.58
CA PRO A 237 1.83 10.02 7.64
C PRO A 237 0.78 8.92 7.70
N CYS A 238 -0.50 9.33 7.75
CA CYS A 238 -1.59 8.39 7.57
C CYS A 238 -1.77 8.10 6.08
N MET A 239 -1.65 6.83 5.71
CA MET A 239 -1.83 6.35 4.34
C MET A 239 -3.19 5.66 4.23
N SER A 240 -4.01 6.08 3.27
CA SER A 240 -5.20 5.33 2.85
C SER A 240 -4.84 4.50 1.63
N GLY A 241 -5.31 3.25 1.59
CA GLY A 241 -5.11 2.34 0.48
C GLY A 241 -6.44 2.02 -0.19
N ASP A 242 -6.56 2.32 -1.48
CA ASP A 242 -7.71 1.92 -2.28
C ASP A 242 -7.31 0.80 -3.24
N ILE A 243 -8.13 -0.24 -3.32
CA ILE A 243 -7.93 -1.30 -4.31
C ILE A 243 -8.24 -0.73 -5.70
N THR A 244 -7.23 -0.67 -6.56
CA THR A 244 -7.39 -0.21 -7.95
C THR A 244 -7.63 -1.34 -8.93
N ASN A 245 -7.12 -2.53 -8.62
CA ASN A 245 -7.31 -3.71 -9.46
C ASN A 245 -7.30 -4.97 -8.60
N LEU A 246 -8.25 -5.87 -8.85
CA LEU A 246 -8.28 -7.21 -8.27
C LEU A 246 -8.59 -8.20 -9.40
N GLN A 247 -7.68 -9.14 -9.62
CA GLN A 247 -7.86 -10.24 -10.57
C GLN A 247 -8.13 -11.52 -9.79
N VAL A 248 -9.20 -12.22 -10.13
CA VAL A 248 -9.55 -13.52 -9.53
C VAL A 248 -9.45 -14.64 -10.56
N ARG A 249 -9.17 -15.85 -10.11
CA ARG A 249 -9.15 -17.09 -10.89
C ARG A 249 -10.07 -18.12 -10.29
#